data_AF-A0A7S3GPV0-F1
#
_entry.id   AF-A0A7S3GPV0-F1
#
_cell.length_a   1.000
_cell.length_b   1.000
_cell.length_c   1.000
_cell.angle_alpha   90.00
_cell.angle_beta   90.00
_cell.angle_gamma   90.00
#
_symmetry.space_group_name_H-M   'P 1'
#
loop_
_entity.id
_entity.type
_entity.pdbx_description
1 polymer ?
#
loop_
_entity_poly.entity_id
_entity_poly.type
_entity_poly.pdbx_seq_one_letter_code
_entity_poly.pdbx_strand_id
1 'polypeptide(L)'
;MHVWLKLNKSFPFQMPPKIEEGLCQVIAYLYLESIRMFDTEDVAQPSHNDTKESTLRSYFSKQIEDDTSPVYGDGFREAYRAVKLLGLDIVLEYVQHHHQLPDIQS
;
A
#
# COMPACT_ATOMS: atom_id res chain seq x y z
N MET A 1 -0.23 -1.01 9.62
CA MET A 1 1.13 -1.06 9.05
C MET A 1 2.15 -0.35 9.95
N HIS A 2 2.01 0.93 10.31
CA HIS A 2 2.96 1.68 11.17
C HIS A 2 3.59 0.90 12.33
N VAL A 3 2.76 0.27 13.17
CA VAL A 3 3.23 -0.50 14.33
C VAL A 3 4.20 -1.61 13.92
N TRP A 4 3.96 -2.28 12.80
CA TRP A 4 4.84 -3.33 12.29
C TRP A 4 6.22 -2.79 11.90
N LEU A 5 6.29 -1.64 11.22
CA LEU A 5 7.57 -0.98 10.93
C LEU A 5 8.32 -0.61 12.21
N LYS A 6 7.63 -0.02 13.21
CA LYS A 6 8.26 0.42 14.47
C LYS A 6 8.75 -0.75 15.33
N LEU A 7 8.11 -1.91 15.26
CA LEU A 7 8.52 -3.11 16.01
C LEU A 7 9.63 -3.90 15.30
N ASN A 8 9.83 -3.68 13.99
CA ASN A 8 10.86 -4.35 13.22
C ASN A 8 12.20 -3.59 13.36
N LYS A 9 13.13 -4.17 14.14
CA LYS A 9 14.44 -3.57 14.46
C LYS A 9 15.34 -3.29 13.25
N SER A 10 15.02 -3.86 12.09
CA SER A 10 15.74 -3.62 10.84
C SER A 10 15.34 -2.31 10.15
N PHE A 11 14.26 -1.66 10.59
CA PHE A 11 13.88 -0.33 10.11
C PHE A 11 14.30 0.78 11.10
N PRO A 12 14.59 1.99 10.62
CA PRO A 12 14.80 3.15 11.49
C PRO A 12 13.57 3.44 12.34
N PHE A 13 13.80 3.80 13.60
CA PHE A 13 12.72 4.27 14.48
C PHE A 13 12.00 5.49 13.91
N GLN A 14 12.75 6.40 13.27
CA GLN A 14 12.22 7.54 12.51
C GLN A 14 12.60 7.38 11.04
N MET A 15 11.65 6.93 10.23
CA MET A 15 11.79 6.95 8.78
C MET A 15 11.32 8.30 8.23
N PRO A 16 11.80 8.70 7.05
CA PRO A 16 11.22 9.85 6.35
C PRO A 16 9.70 9.65 6.19
N PRO A 17 8.85 10.61 6.62
CA PRO A 17 7.40 10.44 6.61
C PRO A 17 6.85 10.02 5.24
N LYS A 18 7.38 10.58 4.16
CA LYS A 18 6.97 10.24 2.79
C LYS A 18 7.17 8.75 2.45
N ILE A 19 8.22 8.11 2.97
CA ILE A 19 8.48 6.68 2.76
C ILE A 19 7.57 5.84 3.66
N GLU A 20 7.49 6.20 4.95
CA GLU A 20 6.66 5.49 5.93
C GLU A 20 5.19 5.49 5.49
N GLU A 21 4.64 6.67 5.23
CA GLU A 21 3.25 6.83 4.80
C GLU A 21 3.01 6.24 3.42
N GLY A 22 3.95 6.40 2.49
CA GLY A 22 3.87 5.80 1.15
C GLY A 22 3.75 4.27 1.19
N LEU A 23 4.61 3.59 1.96
CA LEU A 23 4.54 2.14 2.14
C LEU A 23 3.27 1.71 2.89
N CYS A 24 2.81 2.50 3.88
CA CYS A 24 1.53 2.28 4.55
C CYS A 24 0.37 2.29 3.55
N GLN A 25 0.33 3.28 2.67
CA GLN A 25 -0.69 3.40 1.63
C GLN A 25 -0.63 2.26 0.62
N VAL A 26 0.58 1.83 0.21
CA VAL A 26 0.74 0.67 -0.68
C VAL A 26 0.18 -0.60 -0.04
N ILE A 27 0.50 -0.87 1.23
CA ILE A 27 0.01 -2.07 1.91
C ILE A 27 -1.51 -2.01 2.08
N ALA A 28 -2.07 -0.84 2.39
CA ALA A 28 -3.53 -0.65 2.45
C ALA A 28 -4.18 -0.92 1.08
N TYR A 29 -3.60 -0.39 0.00
CA TYR A 29 -4.08 -0.60 -1.36
C TYR A 29 -4.01 -2.08 -1.78
N LEU A 30 -2.88 -2.75 -1.55
CA LEU A 30 -2.73 -4.18 -1.86
C LEU A 30 -3.68 -5.06 -1.05
N TYR A 31 -3.94 -4.70 0.20
CA TYR A 31 -4.94 -5.39 1.02
C TYR A 31 -6.33 -5.26 0.38
N LEU A 32 -6.75 -4.04 0.00
CA LEU A 32 -8.03 -3.80 -0.68
C LEU A 32 -8.14 -4.59 -2.00
N GLU A 33 -7.07 -4.61 -2.81
CA GLU A 33 -7.02 -5.37 -4.06
C GLU A 33 -7.11 -6.87 -3.84
N SER A 34 -6.43 -7.41 -2.82
CA SER A 34 -6.45 -8.85 -2.53
C SER A 34 -7.85 -9.33 -2.16
N ILE A 35 -8.60 -8.56 -1.36
CA ILE A 35 -9.99 -8.91 -1.02
C ILE A 35 -10.87 -8.93 -2.29
N ARG A 36 -10.67 -7.98 -3.22
CA ARG A 36 -11.42 -7.95 -4.48
C ARG A 36 -11.20 -9.20 -5.34
N MET A 37 -9.99 -9.75 -5.32
CA MET A 37 -9.67 -10.99 -6.05
C MET A 37 -10.40 -12.21 -5.46
N PHE A 38 -10.48 -12.31 -4.14
CA PHE A 38 -11.18 -13.41 -3.46
C PHE A 38 -12.70 -13.38 -3.68
N ASP A 39 -13.31 -12.18 -3.72
CA ASP A 39 -14.75 -12.04 -3.99
C ASP A 39 -15.18 -12.54 -5.39
N THR A 40 -14.27 -12.53 -6.37
CA THR A 40 -14.56 -12.99 -7.73
C THR A 40 -14.52 -14.51 -7.91
N GLU A 41 -13.91 -15.25 -6.98
CA GLU A 41 -13.81 -16.71 -7.06
C GLU A 41 -15.01 -17.44 -6.44
N ASP A 42 -15.76 -16.79 -5.54
CA ASP A 42 -16.96 -17.34 -4.90
C ASP A 42 -18.24 -16.89 -5.65
N VAL A 43 -18.77 -17.76 -6.52
CA VAL A 43 -19.95 -17.52 -7.37
C VAL A 43 -21.26 -17.63 -6.55
N ALA A 44 -21.36 -16.90 -5.45
CA ALA A 44 -22.58 -16.76 -4.66
C ALA A 44 -23.27 -15.42 -4.94
N GLN A 45 -24.60 -15.38 -4.87
CA GLN A 45 -25.37 -14.15 -5.00
C GLN A 45 -24.91 -13.13 -3.95
N PRO A 46 -24.41 -11.93 -4.35
CA PRO A 46 -23.89 -10.97 -3.41
C PRO A 46 -25.01 -10.45 -2.52
N SER A 47 -24.81 -10.50 -1.21
CA SER A 47 -25.73 -9.94 -0.24
C SER A 47 -25.71 -8.39 -0.29
N HIS A 48 -26.71 -7.76 0.33
CA HIS A 48 -26.74 -6.30 0.48
C HIS A 48 -25.51 -5.78 1.26
N ASN A 49 -24.93 -6.59 2.15
CA ASN A 49 -23.72 -6.18 2.87
C ASN A 49 -22.48 -6.27 1.97
N ASP A 50 -22.38 -7.28 1.11
CA ASP A 50 -21.26 -7.44 0.16
C ASP A 50 -21.18 -6.26 -0.81
N THR A 51 -22.32 -5.76 -1.28
CA THR A 51 -22.38 -4.58 -2.16
C THR A 51 -21.94 -3.29 -1.46
N LYS A 52 -22.26 -3.12 -0.18
CA LYS A 52 -21.78 -1.99 0.64
C LYS A 52 -20.28 -2.07 0.86
N GLU A 53 -19.76 -3.25 1.20
CA GLU A 53 -18.32 -3.45 1.40
C GLU A 53 -17.54 -3.21 0.12
N SER A 54 -18.00 -3.74 -1.02
CA SER A 54 -17.40 -3.49 -2.33
C SER A 54 -17.36 -1.99 -2.69
N THR A 55 -18.43 -1.25 -2.37
CA THR A 55 -18.49 0.21 -2.57
C THR A 55 -17.46 0.92 -1.69
N LEU A 56 -17.38 0.57 -0.40
CA LEU A 56 -16.42 1.17 0.53
C LEU A 56 -14.98 0.88 0.12
N ARG A 57 -14.67 -0.34 -0.32
CA ARG A 57 -13.34 -0.72 -0.81
C ARG A 57 -12.96 0.12 -2.03
N SER A 58 -13.86 0.24 -3.00
CA SER A 58 -13.64 1.08 -4.20
C SER A 58 -13.40 2.55 -3.84
N TYR A 59 -14.15 3.06 -2.86
CA TYR A 59 -13.99 4.42 -2.35
C TYR A 59 -12.61 4.62 -1.71
N PHE A 60 -12.16 3.72 -0.83
CA PHE A 60 -10.84 3.83 -0.20
C PHE A 60 -9.70 3.65 -1.19
N SER A 61 -9.78 2.71 -2.14
CA SER A 61 -8.78 2.58 -3.20
C SER A 61 -8.67 3.88 -4.01
N LYS A 62 -9.80 4.48 -4.37
CA LYS A 62 -9.84 5.76 -5.08
C LYS A 62 -9.24 6.90 -4.26
N GLN A 63 -9.55 6.98 -2.97
CA GLN A 63 -8.95 7.98 -2.09
C GLN A 63 -7.42 7.87 -2.06
N ILE A 64 -6.87 6.66 -1.99
CA ILE A 64 -5.42 6.45 -1.98
C ILE A 64 -4.80 6.86 -3.32
N GLU A 65 -5.41 6.45 -4.44
CA GLU A 65 -4.93 6.77 -5.79
C GLU A 65 -4.93 8.27 -6.08
N ASP A 66 -6.01 8.95 -5.68
CA ASP A 66 -6.27 10.36 -6.00
C ASP A 66 -5.75 11.33 -4.93
N ASP A 67 -5.10 10.83 -3.86
CA ASP A 67 -4.53 11.67 -2.80
C ASP A 67 -3.45 12.60 -3.40
N THR A 68 -3.67 13.91 -3.28
CA THR A 68 -2.77 14.94 -3.81
C THR A 68 -1.73 15.42 -2.80
N SER A 69 -1.71 14.86 -1.59
CA SER A 69 -0.78 15.28 -0.55
C SER A 69 0.66 14.87 -0.89
N PRO A 70 1.65 15.72 -0.58
CA PRO A 70 3.06 15.40 -0.85
C PRO A 70 3.62 14.20 -0.05
N VAL A 71 3.00 13.88 1.09
CA VAL A 71 3.48 12.81 1.98
C VAL A 71 2.73 11.50 1.70
N TYR A 72 1.39 11.53 1.69
CA TYR A 72 0.60 10.31 1.50
C TYR A 72 0.42 9.99 0.02
N GLY A 73 0.04 10.98 -0.78
CA GLY A 73 -0.21 10.82 -2.21
C GLY A 73 1.06 10.57 -3.03
N ASP A 74 2.02 11.49 -2.98
CA ASP A 74 3.29 11.31 -3.72
C ASP A 74 4.09 10.12 -3.16
N GLY A 75 4.08 9.93 -1.84
CA GLY A 75 4.70 8.77 -1.20
C GLY A 75 4.11 7.46 -1.69
N PHE A 76 2.78 7.36 -1.82
CA PHE A 76 2.10 6.21 -2.41
C PHE A 76 2.53 6.00 -3.86
N ARG A 77 2.50 7.04 -4.71
CA ARG A 77 2.85 6.92 -6.14
C ARG A 77 4.28 6.42 -6.34
N GLU A 78 5.23 6.95 -5.58
CA GLU A 78 6.64 6.53 -5.64
C GLU A 78 6.82 5.10 -5.13
N ALA A 79 6.30 4.78 -3.94
CA ALA A 79 6.41 3.45 -3.35
C ALA A 79 5.68 2.38 -4.17
N TYR A 80 4.48 2.68 -4.67
CA TYR A 80 3.68 1.77 -5.48
C TYR A 80 4.37 1.46 -6.81
N ARG A 81 4.99 2.46 -7.45
CA ARG A 81 5.81 2.23 -8.65
C ARG A 81 6.92 1.22 -8.36
N ALA A 82 7.62 1.39 -7.25
CA ALA A 82 8.69 0.48 -6.85
C ALA A 82 8.16 -0.95 -6.61
N VAL A 83 7.09 -1.07 -5.84
CA VAL A 83 6.46 -2.36 -5.51
C VAL A 83 5.89 -3.05 -6.73
N LYS A 84 5.31 -2.31 -7.67
CA LYS A 84 4.76 -2.85 -8.92
C LYS A 84 5.84 -3.47 -9.82
N LEU A 85 7.06 -2.96 -9.77
CA LEU A 85 8.16 -3.42 -10.62
C LEU A 85 9.03 -4.49 -9.96
N LEU A 86 9.23 -4.39 -8.64
CA LEU A 86 10.18 -5.25 -7.91
C LEU A 86 9.49 -6.24 -6.98
N GLY A 87 8.24 -6.02 -6.59
CA GLY A 87 7.59 -6.76 -5.51
C GLY A 87 7.74 -6.08 -4.15
N LEU A 88 6.77 -6.34 -3.26
CA LEU A 88 6.71 -5.69 -1.94
C LEU A 88 7.85 -6.13 -1.03
N ASP A 89 8.18 -7.42 -1.06
CA ASP A 89 9.28 -8.04 -0.31
C ASP A 89 10.63 -7.39 -0.65
N ILE A 90 10.95 -7.27 -1.94
CA ILE A 90 12.20 -6.66 -2.41
C ILE A 90 12.30 -5.18 -1.99
N VAL A 91 11.20 -4.42 -2.13
CA VAL A 91 11.19 -3.01 -1.73
C VAL A 91 11.37 -2.84 -0.22
N LEU A 92 10.71 -3.69 0.60
CA LEU A 92 10.84 -3.63 2.05
C LEU A 92 12.27 -3.96 2.49
N GLU A 93 12.91 -4.96 1.89
CA GLU A 93 14.33 -5.28 2.14
C GLU A 93 15.23 -4.10 1.76
N TYR A 94 15.04 -3.51 0.58
CA TYR A 94 15.83 -2.36 0.15
C TYR A 94 15.69 -1.17 1.14
N VAL A 95 14.47 -0.87 1.58
CA VAL A 95 14.21 0.22 2.53
C VAL A 95 14.85 -0.07 3.91
N GLN A 96 14.91 -1.33 4.35
CA GLN A 96 15.63 -1.71 5.57
C GLN A 96 17.12 -1.39 5.49
N HIS A 97 17.74 -1.64 4.34
CA HIS A 97 19.19 -1.45 4.16
C HIS A 97 19.59 -0.01 3.83
N HIS A 98 18.74 0.72 3.10
CA HIS A 98 19.10 2.01 2.52
C HIS A 98 18.29 3.19 3.08
N HIS A 99 17.21 2.92 3.81
CA HIS A 99 16.30 3.93 4.38
C HIS A 99 15.73 4.91 3.34
N GLN A 100 15.68 4.47 2.08
CA GLN A 100 15.17 5.20 0.94
C GLN A 100 14.43 4.21 0.01
N LEU A 101 13.56 4.71 -0.86
CA LEU A 101 12.96 3.89 -1.91
C LEU A 101 13.99 3.62 -3.02
N PRO A 102 13.90 2.46 -3.71
CA PRO A 102 14.70 2.21 -4.90
C PRO A 102 14.50 3.33 -5.94
N ASP A 103 15.60 3.86 -6.50
CA ASP A 103 15.52 4.77 -7.63
C ASP A 103 15.11 3.97 -8.87
N ILE A 104 13.85 4.11 -9.26
CA ILE A 104 13.32 3.47 -10.44
C ILE A 104 13.21 4.53 -11.52
N GLN A 105 14.26 4.61 -12.33
CA GLN A 105 14.26 5.43 -13.54
C GLN A 105 13.19 4.89 -14.50
N SER A 106 12.36 5.80 -14.99
CA SER A 106 11.30 5.57 -15.96
C SER A 106 11.82 5.29 -17.36
#